data_AF-A0AAN9U1W2-F1
#
_entry.id   AF-A0AAN9U1W2-F1
#
_cell.length_a   1.000
_cell.length_b   1.000
_cell.length_c   1.000
_cell.angle_alpha   90.00
_cell.angle_beta   90.00
_cell.angle_gamma   90.00
#
_symmetry.space_group_name_H-M   'P 1'
#
loop_
_entity.id
_entity.type
_entity.pdbx_description
1 polymer ?
#
loop_
_entity_poly.entity_id
_entity_poly.type
_entity_poly.pdbx_seq_one_letter_code
_entity_poly.pdbx_strand_id
1 'polypeptide(L)'
;MSIYSFLIAVRSDGQQLMNESGETTSHLMGMFYRTLRMCDNGIKPLYVFDGAPPKLKSGELARRYQRKQEANEGLEEAKETGTAEDVEKFSRRTVRVTKEHNAECQRLLKLMGIPYLVAPTEAEAQCAVLARAGKVYAAASEDMDTLCFNTPILLRHLTFSEQRKEPIQEIHLDKVLEGLDMDRKQFVDLCILLGCDYLDPIPKIGPHTALKLIREHGSLEKVVESIQNDKKGKYTLPDDWPYLDARDLFFEPDVRPASDPLCDFKWDKPDIDGLVQFLVNEKGFSEDRVRAGATRLEKDLKSSQQSRLEGFFKPVPKTAEEQKAHKRKLEEKNEEKKKRLKEEKKEKAKAKAKPRGA
;
A
#
# COMPACT_ATOMS: atom_id res chain seq x y z
N MET A 1 -4.24 -8.04 -2.23
CA MET A 1 -4.46 -7.25 -3.48
C MET A 1 -3.23 -6.98 -4.37
N SER A 2 -2.03 -6.69 -3.86
CA SER A 2 -0.89 -6.23 -4.70
C SER A 2 -0.40 -7.24 -5.74
N ILE A 3 -0.31 -8.53 -5.40
CA ILE A 3 0.14 -9.59 -6.32
C ILE A 3 -0.79 -9.70 -7.53
N TYR A 4 -2.11 -9.64 -7.31
CA TYR A 4 -3.10 -9.60 -8.40
C TYR A 4 -2.83 -8.43 -9.35
N SER A 5 -2.59 -7.23 -8.81
CA SER A 5 -2.30 -6.05 -9.63
C SER A 5 -1.04 -6.23 -10.48
N PHE A 6 -0.01 -6.89 -9.95
CA PHE A 6 1.22 -7.17 -10.67
C PHE A 6 0.99 -8.18 -11.80
N LEU A 7 0.32 -9.29 -11.52
CA LEU A 7 0.01 -10.31 -12.52
C LEU A 7 -0.87 -9.79 -13.68
N ILE A 8 -1.72 -8.80 -13.42
CA ILE A 8 -2.56 -8.16 -14.45
C ILE A 8 -1.76 -7.11 -15.24
N ALA A 9 -1.01 -6.25 -14.55
CA ALA A 9 -0.40 -5.08 -15.15
C ALA A 9 1.00 -5.32 -15.74
N VAL A 10 1.73 -6.32 -15.24
CA VAL A 10 3.11 -6.60 -15.64
C VAL A 10 3.09 -7.67 -16.73
N ARG A 11 3.12 -7.21 -17.98
CA ARG A 11 3.01 -8.04 -19.19
C ARG A 11 3.95 -7.53 -20.28
N SER A 12 4.36 -8.42 -21.19
CA SER A 12 5.01 -8.10 -22.48
C SER A 12 4.13 -8.63 -23.59
N ASP A 13 3.85 -7.81 -24.61
CA ASP A 13 3.02 -8.19 -25.76
C ASP A 13 1.68 -8.85 -25.38
N GLY A 14 1.05 -8.32 -24.33
CA GLY A 14 -0.23 -8.82 -23.81
C GLY A 14 -0.14 -10.10 -22.96
N GLN A 15 1.04 -10.73 -22.82
CA GLN A 15 1.25 -11.95 -22.05
C GLN A 15 1.99 -11.69 -20.73
N GLN A 16 1.78 -12.54 -19.72
CA GLN A 16 2.53 -12.47 -18.47
C GLN A 16 4.00 -12.82 -18.72
N LEU A 17 4.90 -12.23 -17.94
CA LEU A 17 6.32 -12.57 -18.00
C LEU A 17 6.51 -13.97 -17.42
N MET A 18 7.36 -14.75 -18.09
CA MET A 18 7.68 -16.12 -17.70
C MET A 18 9.20 -16.36 -17.76
N ASN A 19 9.68 -17.36 -17.04
CA ASN A 19 11.03 -17.90 -17.25
C ASN A 19 11.06 -18.91 -18.41
N GLU A 20 12.23 -19.48 -18.70
CA GLU A 20 12.41 -20.47 -19.77
C GLU A 20 11.58 -21.76 -19.56
N SER A 21 11.22 -22.07 -18.31
CA SER A 21 10.38 -23.22 -17.96
C SER A 21 8.87 -22.92 -18.06
N GLY A 22 8.49 -21.70 -18.46
CA GLY A 22 7.09 -21.29 -18.59
C GLY A 22 6.42 -20.90 -17.27
N GLU A 23 7.19 -20.72 -16.19
CA GLU A 23 6.67 -20.28 -14.90
C GLU A 23 6.51 -18.75 -14.90
N THR A 24 5.36 -18.25 -14.44
CA THR A 24 5.11 -16.80 -14.36
C THR A 24 6.07 -16.11 -13.38
N THR A 25 6.59 -14.94 -13.76
CA THR A 25 7.52 -14.12 -12.95
C THR A 25 7.05 -12.69 -12.74
N SER A 26 5.89 -12.31 -13.30
CA SER A 26 5.31 -10.97 -13.22
C SER A 26 5.10 -10.47 -11.78
N HIS A 27 4.68 -11.35 -10.85
CA HIS A 27 4.51 -11.00 -9.43
C HIS A 27 5.85 -10.70 -8.74
N LEU A 28 6.90 -11.46 -9.06
CA LEU A 28 8.24 -11.22 -8.52
C LEU A 28 8.81 -9.91 -9.04
N MET A 29 8.65 -9.64 -10.35
CA MET A 29 9.12 -8.38 -10.92
C MET A 29 8.37 -7.18 -10.32
N GLY A 30 7.04 -7.27 -10.23
CA GLY A 30 6.21 -6.25 -9.59
C GLY A 30 6.61 -6.02 -8.14
N MET A 31 6.73 -7.09 -7.35
CA MET A 31 7.09 -7.01 -5.94
C MET A 31 8.48 -6.39 -5.75
N PHE A 32 9.50 -6.88 -6.45
CA PHE A 32 10.87 -6.41 -6.32
C PHE A 32 10.99 -4.92 -6.62
N TYR A 33 10.62 -4.48 -7.83
CA TYR A 33 10.84 -3.09 -8.24
C TYR A 33 9.92 -2.08 -7.53
N ARG A 34 8.70 -2.48 -7.15
CA ARG A 34 7.81 -1.58 -6.39
C ARG A 34 8.31 -1.39 -4.97
N THR A 35 8.80 -2.45 -4.34
CA THR A 35 9.40 -2.39 -3.01
C THR A 35 10.66 -1.52 -3.02
N LEU A 36 11.53 -1.69 -4.03
CA LEU A 36 12.70 -0.82 -4.22
C LEU A 36 12.30 0.65 -4.30
N ARG A 37 11.33 0.99 -5.16
CA ARG A 37 10.82 2.36 -5.31
C ARG A 37 10.34 2.94 -3.98
N MET A 38 9.61 2.16 -3.18
CA MET A 38 9.16 2.62 -1.85
C MET A 38 10.37 2.95 -0.96
N CYS A 39 11.34 2.04 -0.90
CA CYS A 39 12.55 2.21 -0.10
C CYS A 39 13.40 3.39 -0.57
N ASP A 40 13.55 3.59 -1.89
CA ASP A 40 14.26 4.72 -2.50
C ASP A 40 13.67 6.08 -2.06
N ASN A 41 12.36 6.10 -1.76
CA ASN A 41 11.65 7.28 -1.30
C ASN A 41 11.52 7.33 0.24
N GLY A 42 12.29 6.52 0.96
CA GLY A 42 12.30 6.48 2.43
C GLY A 42 11.08 5.82 3.06
N ILE A 43 10.20 5.19 2.28
CA ILE A 43 9.06 4.42 2.79
C ILE A 43 9.59 3.05 3.25
N LYS A 44 9.21 2.63 4.46
CA LYS A 44 9.51 1.31 5.01
C LYS A 44 8.29 0.40 4.85
N PRO A 45 8.19 -0.41 3.78
CA PRO A 45 7.01 -1.22 3.53
C PRO A 45 6.97 -2.45 4.44
N LEU A 46 5.79 -2.77 4.95
CA LEU A 46 5.45 -4.04 5.57
C LEU A 46 4.37 -4.69 4.72
N TYR A 47 4.60 -5.92 4.28
CA TYR A 47 3.61 -6.66 3.49
C TYR A 47 2.74 -7.54 4.38
N VAL A 48 1.44 -7.57 4.13
CA VAL A 48 0.51 -8.47 4.81
C VAL A 48 -0.14 -9.38 3.77
N PHE A 49 -0.10 -10.68 4.03
CA PHE A 49 -0.72 -11.71 3.20
C PHE A 49 -2.02 -12.18 3.84
N ASP A 50 -3.02 -12.44 3.01
CA ASP A 50 -4.28 -13.05 3.45
C ASP A 50 -4.05 -14.44 4.03
N GLY A 51 -4.82 -14.77 5.07
CA GLY A 51 -4.97 -16.08 5.67
C GLY A 51 -6.18 -16.83 5.12
N ALA A 52 -6.93 -17.48 6.01
CA ALA A 52 -8.13 -18.20 5.64
C ALA A 52 -9.29 -17.21 5.43
N PRO A 53 -10.02 -17.27 4.30
CA PRO A 53 -11.13 -16.36 4.08
C PRO A 53 -12.26 -16.60 5.10
N PRO A 54 -12.95 -15.55 5.58
CA PRO A 54 -14.13 -15.70 6.42
C PRO A 54 -15.23 -16.52 5.72
N LYS A 55 -16.02 -17.28 6.49
CA LYS A 55 -17.11 -18.11 5.94
C LYS A 55 -18.13 -17.30 5.13
N LEU A 56 -18.44 -16.08 5.59
CA LEU A 56 -19.36 -15.15 4.92
C LEU A 56 -18.91 -14.79 3.50
N LYS A 57 -17.59 -14.82 3.23
CA LYS A 57 -17.02 -14.51 1.90
C LYS A 57 -17.23 -15.63 0.88
N SER A 58 -17.75 -16.80 1.29
CA SER A 58 -17.90 -17.97 0.42
C SER A 58 -18.77 -17.72 -0.82
N GLY A 59 -19.86 -16.95 -0.70
CA GLY A 59 -20.71 -16.59 -1.83
C GLY A 59 -19.98 -15.75 -2.88
N GLU A 60 -19.21 -14.76 -2.45
CA GLU A 60 -18.38 -13.96 -3.36
C GLU A 60 -17.26 -14.78 -3.99
N LEU A 61 -16.62 -15.68 -3.23
CA LEU A 61 -15.59 -16.58 -3.77
C LEU A 61 -16.16 -17.52 -4.85
N ALA A 62 -17.38 -18.05 -4.65
CA ALA A 62 -18.06 -18.87 -5.64
C ALA A 62 -18.39 -18.08 -6.91
N ARG A 63 -18.90 -16.85 -6.79
CA ARG A 63 -19.15 -15.95 -7.93
C ARG A 63 -17.87 -15.62 -8.69
N ARG A 64 -16.77 -15.34 -7.99
CA ARG A 64 -15.45 -15.09 -8.60
C ARG A 64 -14.92 -16.31 -9.33
N TYR A 65 -15.17 -17.51 -8.79
CA TYR A 65 -14.82 -18.76 -9.45
C TYR A 65 -15.61 -18.96 -10.74
N GLN A 66 -16.94 -18.77 -10.70
CA GLN A 66 -17.80 -18.91 -11.88
C GLN A 66 -17.44 -17.90 -12.98
N ARG A 67 -17.31 -16.61 -12.64
CA ARG A 67 -16.89 -15.57 -13.62
C ARG A 67 -15.55 -15.90 -14.27
N LYS A 68 -14.65 -16.57 -13.55
CA LYS A 68 -13.37 -17.01 -14.08
C LYS A 68 -13.52 -18.21 -15.02
N GLN A 69 -14.38 -19.16 -14.69
CA GLN A 69 -14.67 -20.28 -15.58
C GLN A 69 -15.25 -19.78 -16.91
N GLU A 70 -16.26 -18.91 -16.85
CA GLU A 70 -16.83 -18.25 -18.03
C GLU A 70 -15.78 -17.46 -18.81
N ALA A 71 -14.86 -16.76 -18.13
CA ALA A 71 -13.77 -16.05 -18.78
C ALA A 71 -12.71 -16.97 -19.41
N ASN A 72 -12.49 -18.17 -18.86
CA ASN A 72 -11.60 -19.17 -19.46
C ASN A 72 -12.24 -19.76 -20.72
N GLU A 73 -13.53 -20.09 -20.69
CA GLU A 73 -14.27 -20.57 -21.84
C GLU A 73 -14.26 -19.52 -22.97
N GLY A 74 -14.56 -18.25 -22.64
CA GLY A 74 -14.46 -17.15 -23.59
C GLY A 74 -13.04 -16.86 -24.08
N LEU A 75 -12.00 -17.18 -23.29
CA LEU A 75 -10.61 -17.06 -23.74
C LEU A 75 -10.26 -18.12 -24.80
N GLU A 76 -10.70 -19.36 -24.62
CA GLU A 76 -10.47 -20.43 -25.60
C GLU A 76 -11.21 -20.13 -26.91
N GLU A 77 -12.46 -19.70 -26.83
CA GLU A 77 -13.23 -19.25 -28.01
C GLU A 77 -12.55 -18.06 -28.72
N ALA A 78 -12.07 -17.07 -27.95
CA ALA A 78 -11.38 -15.91 -28.51
C ALA A 78 -10.03 -16.26 -29.16
N LYS A 79 -9.32 -17.30 -28.68
CA LYS A 79 -8.08 -17.77 -29.33
C LYS A 79 -8.35 -18.40 -30.69
N GLU A 80 -9.51 -19.04 -30.87
CA GLU A 80 -9.88 -19.69 -32.12
C GLU A 80 -10.49 -18.70 -33.13
N THR A 81 -11.33 -17.77 -32.67
CA THR A 81 -12.21 -16.98 -33.54
C THR A 81 -12.18 -15.46 -33.28
N GLY A 82 -11.55 -15.04 -32.18
CA GLY A 82 -11.59 -13.66 -31.70
C GLY A 82 -10.45 -12.79 -32.22
N THR A 83 -10.52 -11.51 -31.87
CA THR A 83 -9.43 -10.57 -32.13
C THR A 83 -8.33 -10.67 -31.07
N ALA A 84 -7.13 -10.16 -31.38
CA ALA A 84 -6.05 -10.07 -30.39
C ALA A 84 -6.45 -9.27 -29.14
N GLU A 85 -7.32 -8.27 -29.29
CA GLU A 85 -7.85 -7.46 -28.20
C GLU A 85 -8.80 -8.28 -27.30
N ASP A 86 -9.65 -9.14 -27.89
CA ASP A 86 -10.51 -10.04 -27.13
C ASP A 86 -9.70 -11.06 -26.35
N VAL A 87 -8.69 -11.66 -26.97
CA VAL A 87 -7.76 -12.59 -26.31
C VAL A 87 -7.07 -11.91 -25.12
N GLU A 88 -6.59 -10.67 -25.28
CA GLU A 88 -5.96 -9.94 -24.19
C GLU A 88 -6.96 -9.64 -23.06
N LYS A 89 -8.17 -9.18 -23.41
CA LYS A 89 -9.23 -8.85 -22.46
C LYS A 89 -9.64 -10.06 -21.62
N PHE A 90 -9.89 -11.21 -22.24
CA PHE A 90 -10.23 -12.44 -21.52
C PHE A 90 -9.02 -12.96 -20.73
N SER A 91 -7.81 -12.93 -21.31
CA SER A 91 -6.57 -13.32 -20.62
C SER A 91 -6.32 -12.55 -19.32
N ARG A 92 -6.69 -11.27 -19.26
CA ARG A 92 -6.58 -10.48 -18.01
C ARG A 92 -7.59 -10.93 -16.95
N ARG A 93 -8.78 -11.40 -17.35
CA ARG A 93 -9.84 -11.88 -16.45
C ARG A 93 -9.58 -13.28 -15.90
N THR A 94 -8.75 -14.09 -16.56
CA THR A 94 -8.41 -15.44 -16.11
C THR A 94 -7.29 -15.46 -15.06
N VAL A 95 -6.55 -14.36 -14.88
CA VAL A 95 -5.41 -14.24 -13.95
C VAL A 95 -5.77 -14.68 -12.53
N ARG A 96 -5.01 -15.64 -11.98
CA ARG A 96 -5.15 -16.16 -10.61
C ARG A 96 -3.87 -15.95 -9.81
N VAL A 97 -4.01 -15.61 -8.53
CA VAL A 97 -2.91 -15.78 -7.57
C VAL A 97 -2.96 -17.18 -6.99
N THR A 98 -1.85 -17.90 -7.08
CA THR A 98 -1.68 -19.25 -6.54
C THR A 98 -0.97 -19.19 -5.19
N LYS A 99 -0.99 -20.30 -4.45
CA LYS A 99 -0.20 -20.43 -3.22
C LYS A 99 1.30 -20.30 -3.48
N GLU A 100 1.74 -20.76 -4.65
CA GLU A 100 3.12 -20.63 -5.12
C GLU A 100 3.53 -19.18 -5.29
N HIS A 101 2.72 -18.34 -5.97
CA HIS A 101 3.02 -16.92 -6.10
C HIS A 101 3.18 -16.22 -4.73
N ASN A 102 2.37 -16.61 -3.74
CA ASN A 102 2.51 -16.11 -2.37
C ASN A 102 3.82 -16.57 -1.73
N ALA A 103 4.14 -17.87 -1.81
CA ALA A 103 5.37 -18.43 -1.24
C ALA A 103 6.63 -17.81 -1.87
N GLU A 104 6.62 -17.61 -3.19
CA GLU A 104 7.71 -16.96 -3.92
C GLU A 104 7.85 -15.47 -3.54
N CYS A 105 6.75 -14.74 -3.39
CA CYS A 105 6.79 -13.37 -2.87
C CYS A 105 7.32 -13.31 -1.43
N GLN A 106 6.92 -14.23 -0.57
CA GLN A 106 7.42 -14.29 0.82
C GLN A 106 8.92 -14.61 0.86
N ARG A 107 9.38 -15.55 0.03
CA ARG A 107 10.81 -15.84 -0.14
C ARG A 107 11.57 -14.61 -0.63
N LEU A 108 11.04 -13.92 -1.64
CA LEU A 108 11.62 -12.68 -2.15
C LEU A 108 11.75 -11.62 -1.05
N LEU A 109 10.67 -11.32 -0.34
CA LEU A 109 10.66 -10.31 0.73
C LEU A 109 11.66 -10.63 1.83
N LYS A 110 11.75 -11.90 2.23
CA LYS A 110 12.74 -12.38 3.20
C LYS A 110 14.17 -12.13 2.70
N LEU A 111 14.47 -12.46 1.45
CA LEU A 111 15.79 -12.20 0.84
C LEU A 111 16.08 -10.70 0.69
N MET A 112 15.04 -9.88 0.49
CA MET A 112 15.17 -8.42 0.48
C MET A 112 15.35 -7.80 1.86
N GLY A 113 15.18 -8.56 2.95
CA GLY A 113 15.18 -8.02 4.32
C GLY A 113 13.93 -7.19 4.65
N ILE A 114 12.83 -7.40 3.91
CA ILE A 114 11.57 -6.69 4.11
C ILE A 114 10.62 -7.57 4.93
N PRO A 115 10.09 -7.08 6.06
CA PRO A 115 9.19 -7.86 6.89
C PRO A 115 7.86 -8.12 6.17
N TYR A 116 7.27 -9.27 6.47
CA TYR A 116 5.90 -9.56 6.11
C TYR A 116 5.18 -10.29 7.25
N LEU A 117 3.85 -10.22 7.22
CA LEU A 117 2.96 -10.93 8.14
C LEU A 117 1.94 -11.73 7.34
N VAL A 118 1.54 -12.90 7.85
CA VAL A 118 0.36 -13.61 7.35
C VAL A 118 -0.77 -13.37 8.35
N ALA A 119 -1.83 -12.71 7.89
CA ALA A 119 -3.03 -12.45 8.67
C ALA A 119 -3.76 -13.77 8.99
N PRO A 120 -4.54 -13.85 10.08
CA PRO A 120 -5.44 -14.98 10.31
C PRO A 120 -6.49 -15.10 9.20
N THR A 121 -7.07 -13.95 8.82
CA THR A 121 -8.08 -13.84 7.76
C THR A 121 -7.70 -12.78 6.73
N GLU A 122 -8.38 -11.63 6.69
CA GLU A 122 -8.19 -10.58 5.69
C GLU A 122 -6.94 -9.73 6.01
N ALA A 123 -6.09 -9.50 5.01
CA ALA A 123 -4.92 -8.66 5.15
C ALA A 123 -5.28 -7.18 5.41
N GLU A 124 -6.36 -6.68 4.81
CA GLU A 124 -6.89 -5.32 4.97
C GLU A 124 -7.26 -5.06 6.44
N ALA A 125 -7.94 -6.01 7.09
CA ALA A 125 -8.30 -5.94 8.50
C ALA A 125 -7.05 -5.90 9.40
N GLN A 126 -6.08 -6.77 9.12
CA GLN A 126 -4.81 -6.80 9.86
C GLN A 126 -4.01 -5.50 9.68
N CYS A 127 -3.97 -4.95 8.47
CA CYS A 127 -3.32 -3.65 8.19
C CYS A 127 -3.99 -2.52 8.98
N ALA A 128 -5.32 -2.49 9.02
CA ALA A 128 -6.07 -1.47 9.76
C ALA A 128 -5.75 -1.50 11.26
N VAL A 129 -5.63 -2.69 11.87
CA VAL A 129 -5.24 -2.85 13.29
C VAL A 129 -3.83 -2.33 13.54
N LEU A 130 -2.88 -2.66 12.68
CA LEU A 130 -1.49 -2.18 12.81
C LEU A 130 -1.40 -0.66 12.68
N ALA A 131 -2.17 -0.06 11.76
CA ALA A 131 -2.22 1.38 11.57
C ALA A 131 -2.85 2.09 12.79
N ARG A 132 -3.99 1.60 13.30
CA ARG A 132 -4.61 2.14 14.53
C ARG A 132 -3.70 2.07 15.74
N ALA A 133 -2.94 1.00 15.88
CA ALA A 133 -2.00 0.82 16.99
C ALA A 133 -0.72 1.65 16.83
N GLY A 134 -0.56 2.42 15.75
CA GLY A 134 0.63 3.23 15.49
C GLY A 134 1.88 2.41 15.13
N LYS A 135 1.73 1.13 14.80
CA LYS A 135 2.83 0.26 14.34
C LYS A 135 3.28 0.63 12.92
N VAL A 136 2.34 1.12 12.11
CA VAL A 136 2.57 1.68 10.77
C VAL A 136 1.81 2.99 10.62
N TYR A 137 2.23 3.85 9.68
CA TYR A 137 1.58 5.13 9.42
C TYR A 137 0.18 4.98 8.82
N ALA A 138 0.03 4.09 7.83
CA ALA A 138 -1.20 3.90 7.07
C ALA A 138 -1.27 2.48 6.51
N ALA A 139 -2.49 2.04 6.18
CA ALA A 139 -2.70 0.84 5.37
C ALA A 139 -2.61 1.23 3.88
N ALA A 140 -1.97 0.39 3.06
CA ALA A 140 -1.89 0.60 1.61
C ALA A 140 -2.63 -0.51 0.86
N SER A 141 -3.78 -0.18 0.27
CA SER A 141 -4.61 -1.12 -0.50
C SER A 141 -5.42 -0.38 -1.55
N GLU A 142 -5.83 -1.09 -2.60
CA GLU A 142 -6.86 -0.60 -3.52
C GLU A 142 -8.27 -0.94 -3.05
N ASP A 143 -8.38 -1.82 -2.06
CA ASP A 143 -9.66 -2.24 -1.49
C ASP A 143 -10.13 -1.22 -0.45
N MET A 144 -11.33 -0.69 -0.67
CA MET A 144 -11.93 0.35 0.17
C MET A 144 -12.52 -0.24 1.46
N ASP A 145 -12.75 -1.55 1.55
CA ASP A 145 -13.19 -2.23 2.76
C ASP A 145 -12.17 -2.05 3.91
N THR A 146 -10.92 -1.69 3.59
CA THR A 146 -9.92 -1.28 4.58
C THR A 146 -10.41 -0.14 5.49
N LEU A 147 -11.21 0.80 4.96
CA LEU A 147 -11.83 1.88 5.75
C LEU A 147 -12.92 1.33 6.68
N CYS A 148 -13.71 0.36 6.22
CA CYS A 148 -14.72 -0.33 7.03
C CYS A 148 -14.06 -1.02 8.22
N PHE A 149 -12.84 -1.57 8.06
CA PHE A 149 -12.03 -2.13 9.15
C PHE A 149 -11.40 -1.10 10.09
N ASN A 150 -11.78 0.18 10.02
CA ASN A 150 -11.31 1.27 10.86
C ASN A 150 -9.82 1.61 10.66
N THR A 151 -9.29 1.60 9.43
CA THR A 151 -7.95 2.17 9.20
C THR A 151 -8.00 3.70 9.36
N PRO A 152 -7.09 4.34 10.09
CA PRO A 152 -7.07 5.80 10.21
C PRO A 152 -6.76 6.48 8.86
N ILE A 153 -5.82 5.90 8.12
CA ILE A 153 -5.34 6.39 6.83
C ILE A 153 -5.26 5.21 5.86
N LEU A 154 -5.85 5.37 4.68
CA LEU A 154 -5.74 4.48 3.54
C LEU A 154 -4.94 5.16 2.42
N LEU A 155 -3.85 4.53 2.00
CA LEU A 155 -3.07 4.93 0.83
C LEU A 155 -3.45 4.08 -0.38
N ARG A 156 -3.88 4.73 -1.45
CA ARG A 156 -4.15 4.10 -2.75
C ARG A 156 -3.11 4.49 -3.77
N HIS A 157 -2.98 3.68 -4.82
CA HIS A 157 -2.04 3.80 -5.93
C HIS A 157 -0.57 3.64 -5.55
N LEU A 158 -0.26 3.20 -4.32
CA LEU A 158 1.11 3.04 -3.85
C LEU A 158 1.89 1.99 -4.67
N THR A 159 1.21 0.91 -5.07
CA THR A 159 1.80 -0.19 -5.86
C THR A 159 1.65 -0.01 -7.37
N PHE A 160 1.06 1.10 -7.83
CA PHE A 160 0.87 1.35 -9.26
C PHE A 160 2.20 1.61 -9.98
N SER A 161 2.16 1.48 -11.32
CA SER A 161 3.31 1.81 -12.15
C SER A 161 3.60 3.28 -12.21
N GLU A 162 4.88 3.64 -12.10
CA GLU A 162 5.34 5.02 -12.36
C GLU A 162 4.95 5.50 -13.75
N GLN A 163 4.88 4.58 -14.71
CA GLN A 163 4.41 4.87 -16.07
C GLN A 163 2.96 5.35 -16.11
N ARG A 164 2.11 4.95 -15.15
CA ARG A 164 0.72 5.44 -15.05
C ARG A 164 0.66 6.90 -14.63
N LYS A 165 1.72 7.43 -14.00
CA LYS A 165 1.78 8.81 -13.48
C LYS A 165 0.61 9.20 -12.56
N GLU A 166 -0.02 8.21 -11.93
CA GLU A 166 -1.09 8.42 -10.97
C GLU A 166 -0.50 8.81 -9.62
N PRO A 167 -0.97 9.92 -9.00
CA PRO A 167 -0.52 10.29 -7.66
C PRO A 167 -1.05 9.29 -6.62
N ILE A 168 -0.28 9.12 -5.55
CA ILE A 168 -0.73 8.39 -4.36
C ILE A 168 -1.89 9.18 -3.76
N GLN A 169 -3.01 8.50 -3.53
CA GLN A 169 -4.17 9.09 -2.86
C GLN A 169 -4.13 8.72 -1.39
N GLU A 170 -4.33 9.71 -0.52
CA GLU A 170 -4.39 9.55 0.92
C GLU A 170 -5.80 9.87 1.40
N ILE A 171 -6.45 8.89 2.02
CA ILE A 171 -7.82 8.98 2.50
C ILE A 171 -7.79 8.85 4.03
N HIS A 172 -8.22 9.89 4.73
CA HIS A 172 -8.35 9.86 6.18
C HIS A 172 -9.77 9.50 6.58
N LEU A 173 -9.95 8.50 7.45
CA LEU A 173 -11.26 8.02 7.85
C LEU A 173 -12.05 9.07 8.65
N ASP A 174 -11.38 9.84 9.50
CA ASP A 174 -12.01 10.93 10.27
C ASP A 174 -12.69 11.97 9.36
N LYS A 175 -12.01 12.41 8.29
CA LYS A 175 -12.54 13.33 7.28
C LYS A 175 -13.66 12.71 6.46
N VAL A 176 -13.62 11.40 6.21
CA VAL A 176 -14.71 10.68 5.52
C VAL A 176 -15.96 10.68 6.39
N LEU A 177 -15.82 10.35 7.68
CA LEU A 177 -16.94 10.34 8.63
C LEU A 177 -17.52 11.76 8.84
N GLU A 178 -16.66 12.76 8.99
CA GLU A 178 -17.06 14.18 9.06
C GLU A 178 -17.77 14.63 7.79
N GLY A 179 -17.21 14.35 6.61
CA GLY A 179 -17.78 14.78 5.33
C GLY A 179 -19.11 14.09 4.99
N LEU A 180 -19.35 12.89 5.52
CA LEU A 180 -20.62 12.19 5.35
C LEU A 180 -21.66 12.55 6.43
N ASP A 181 -21.21 13.17 7.54
CA ASP A 181 -21.99 13.44 8.76
C ASP A 181 -22.56 12.16 9.38
N MET A 182 -21.67 11.18 9.63
CA MET A 182 -22.05 9.85 10.11
C MET A 182 -21.01 9.32 11.09
N ASP A 183 -21.46 8.56 12.10
CA ASP A 183 -20.52 7.78 12.92
C ASP A 183 -20.01 6.53 12.19
N ARG A 184 -19.03 5.85 12.78
CA ARG A 184 -18.44 4.64 12.18
C ARG A 184 -19.47 3.52 11.98
N LYS A 185 -20.42 3.35 12.90
CA LYS A 185 -21.44 2.29 12.78
C LYS A 185 -22.34 2.56 11.59
N GLN A 186 -22.80 3.79 11.43
CA GLN A 186 -23.58 4.22 10.29
C GLN A 186 -22.80 4.12 8.97
N PHE A 187 -21.51 4.44 8.99
CA PHE A 187 -20.63 4.28 7.84
C PHE A 187 -20.49 2.81 7.40
N VAL A 188 -20.26 1.88 8.34
CA VAL A 188 -20.22 0.44 8.02
C VAL A 188 -21.59 -0.06 7.55
N ASP A 189 -22.66 0.36 8.22
CA ASP A 189 -24.04 0.06 7.81
C ASP A 189 -24.31 0.54 6.36
N LEU A 190 -23.82 1.73 5.99
CA LEU A 190 -23.86 2.26 4.63
C LEU A 190 -23.05 1.40 3.66
N CYS A 191 -21.82 1.03 3.99
CA CYS A 191 -20.96 0.21 3.13
C CYS A 191 -21.56 -1.17 2.85
N ILE A 192 -22.23 -1.78 3.83
CA ILE A 192 -22.98 -3.02 3.62
C ILE A 192 -24.11 -2.83 2.60
N LEU A 193 -24.86 -1.71 2.66
CA LEU A 193 -25.89 -1.40 1.66
C LEU A 193 -25.33 -1.08 0.27
N LEU A 194 -24.12 -0.51 0.19
CA LEU A 194 -23.42 -0.28 -1.08
C LEU A 194 -22.99 -1.60 -1.75
N GLY A 195 -22.90 -2.67 -0.96
CA GLY A 195 -22.40 -3.98 -1.35
C GLY A 195 -20.98 -4.18 -0.84
N CYS A 196 -20.76 -5.30 -0.16
CA CYS A 196 -19.45 -5.76 0.27
C CYS A 196 -19.27 -7.25 -0.07
N ASP A 197 -18.09 -7.79 0.20
CA ASP A 197 -17.73 -9.16 -0.19
C ASP A 197 -18.40 -10.26 0.69
N TYR A 198 -19.11 -9.90 1.77
CA TYR A 198 -19.55 -10.83 2.82
C TYR A 198 -21.03 -11.25 2.72
N LEU A 199 -21.83 -10.58 1.89
CA LEU A 199 -23.25 -10.89 1.67
C LEU A 199 -23.74 -10.28 0.37
N ASP A 200 -24.91 -10.71 -0.08
CA ASP A 200 -25.47 -10.22 -1.34
C ASP A 200 -25.98 -8.76 -1.22
N PRO A 201 -25.77 -7.93 -2.26
CA PRO A 201 -26.34 -6.59 -2.28
C PRO A 201 -27.86 -6.66 -2.44
N ILE A 202 -28.58 -5.69 -1.85
CA ILE A 202 -30.02 -5.58 -2.06
C ILE A 202 -30.29 -5.04 -3.47
N PRO A 203 -31.06 -5.76 -4.32
CA PRO A 203 -31.39 -5.29 -5.66
C PRO A 203 -32.04 -3.90 -5.64
N LYS A 204 -31.66 -3.05 -6.61
CA LYS A 204 -32.17 -1.67 -6.80
C LYS A 204 -31.75 -0.67 -5.71
N ILE A 205 -30.94 -1.07 -4.74
CA ILE A 205 -30.27 -0.13 -3.81
C ILE A 205 -28.88 0.17 -4.37
N GLY A 206 -28.73 1.38 -4.90
CA GLY A 206 -27.43 1.93 -5.32
C GLY A 206 -26.95 3.04 -4.38
N PRO A 207 -25.83 3.72 -4.69
CA PRO A 207 -25.18 4.63 -3.76
C PRO A 207 -26.06 5.74 -3.19
N HIS A 208 -26.82 6.43 -4.03
CA HIS A 208 -27.71 7.50 -3.61
C HIS A 208 -28.85 6.99 -2.71
N THR A 209 -29.41 5.82 -3.06
CA THR A 209 -30.49 5.20 -2.29
C THR A 209 -29.99 4.69 -0.95
N ALA A 210 -28.83 4.03 -0.91
CA ALA A 210 -28.21 3.53 0.32
C ALA A 210 -27.95 4.67 1.31
N LEU A 211 -27.32 5.76 0.84
CA LEU A 211 -27.06 6.94 1.67
C LEU A 211 -28.35 7.57 2.19
N LYS A 212 -29.37 7.69 1.33
CA LYS A 212 -30.69 8.20 1.72
C LYS A 212 -31.30 7.33 2.84
N LEU A 213 -31.32 6.01 2.66
CA LEU A 213 -31.91 5.08 3.62
C LEU A 213 -31.20 5.12 4.98
N ILE A 214 -29.86 5.16 5.00
CA ILE A 214 -29.13 5.26 6.28
C ILE A 214 -29.36 6.62 6.94
N ARG A 215 -29.45 7.72 6.19
CA ARG A 215 -29.77 9.03 6.78
C ARG A 215 -31.19 9.11 7.34
N GLU A 216 -32.15 8.48 6.67
CA GLU A 216 -33.55 8.46 7.11
C GLU A 216 -33.78 7.53 8.31
N HIS A 217 -33.16 6.35 8.32
CA HIS A 217 -33.43 5.31 9.30
C HIS A 217 -32.35 5.18 10.39
N GLY A 218 -31.14 5.66 10.13
CA GLY A 218 -30.04 5.74 11.09
C GLY A 218 -29.26 4.43 11.33
N SER A 219 -29.77 3.27 10.92
CA SER A 219 -29.13 1.96 11.15
C SER A 219 -29.67 0.89 10.20
N LEU A 220 -28.88 -0.15 9.91
CA LEU A 220 -29.32 -1.28 9.09
C LEU A 220 -30.60 -1.96 9.60
N GLU A 221 -30.75 -2.14 10.91
CA GLU A 221 -31.93 -2.78 11.52
C GLU A 221 -33.23 -2.07 11.10
N LYS A 222 -33.24 -0.74 11.23
CA LYS A 222 -34.37 0.11 10.86
C LYS A 222 -34.60 0.19 9.36
N VAL A 223 -33.54 0.09 8.55
CA VAL A 223 -33.66 -0.01 7.08
C VAL A 223 -34.34 -1.32 6.69
N VAL A 224 -33.92 -2.45 7.30
CA VAL A 224 -34.53 -3.77 7.09
C VAL A 224 -36.00 -3.76 7.48
N GLU A 225 -36.32 -3.25 8.67
CA GLU A 225 -37.71 -3.13 9.14
C GLU A 225 -38.55 -2.26 8.19
N SER A 226 -38.01 -1.14 7.72
CA SER A 226 -38.67 -0.27 6.73
C SER A 226 -38.95 -0.99 5.41
N ILE A 227 -38.01 -1.80 4.91
CA ILE A 227 -38.17 -2.58 3.68
C ILE A 227 -39.21 -3.69 3.87
N GLN A 228 -39.18 -4.40 4.99
CA GLN A 228 -40.14 -5.48 5.29
C GLN A 228 -41.57 -4.96 5.46
N ASN A 229 -41.72 -3.76 6.02
CA ASN A 229 -43.02 -3.13 6.21
C ASN A 229 -43.54 -2.38 4.97
N ASP A 230 -42.74 -2.27 3.90
CA ASP A 230 -43.16 -1.62 2.66
C ASP A 230 -44.18 -2.47 1.90
N LYS A 231 -45.46 -2.15 2.06
CA LYS A 231 -46.58 -2.80 1.36
C LYS A 231 -46.50 -2.70 -0.17
N LYS A 232 -45.69 -1.79 -0.72
CA LYS A 232 -45.47 -1.65 -2.17
C LYS A 232 -44.39 -2.61 -2.69
N GLY A 233 -43.62 -3.24 -1.82
CA GLY A 233 -42.57 -4.20 -2.19
C GLY A 233 -41.50 -3.59 -3.10
N LYS A 234 -41.10 -2.33 -2.86
CA LYS A 234 -40.16 -1.63 -3.75
C LYS A 234 -38.78 -2.29 -3.76
N TYR A 235 -38.34 -2.77 -2.61
CA TYR A 235 -37.07 -3.46 -2.39
C TYR A 235 -37.34 -4.86 -1.86
N THR A 236 -36.49 -5.81 -2.23
CA THR A 236 -36.61 -7.21 -1.80
C THR A 236 -35.29 -7.59 -1.16
N LEU A 237 -35.34 -8.00 0.11
CA LEU A 237 -34.16 -8.51 0.80
C LEU A 237 -33.83 -9.92 0.28
N PRO A 238 -32.55 -10.29 0.14
CA PRO A 238 -32.16 -11.68 -0.06
C PRO A 238 -32.70 -12.58 1.06
N ASP A 239 -33.01 -13.84 0.75
CA ASP A 239 -33.61 -14.79 1.72
C ASP A 239 -32.67 -15.07 2.89
N ASP A 240 -31.36 -15.17 2.63
CA ASP A 240 -30.30 -15.29 3.64
C ASP A 240 -29.43 -14.03 3.59
N TRP A 241 -29.79 -13.03 4.41
CA TRP A 241 -29.10 -11.74 4.45
C TRP A 241 -28.50 -11.48 5.85
N PRO A 242 -27.37 -12.11 6.19
CA PRO A 242 -26.74 -12.05 7.52
C PRO A 242 -25.97 -10.73 7.73
N TYR A 243 -26.68 -9.60 7.62
CA TYR A 243 -26.07 -8.26 7.71
C TYR A 243 -25.47 -7.96 9.08
N LEU A 244 -25.99 -8.58 10.15
CA LEU A 244 -25.43 -8.48 11.49
C LEU A 244 -24.04 -9.14 11.56
N ASP A 245 -23.94 -10.38 11.08
CA ASP A 245 -22.66 -11.10 11.06
C ASP A 245 -21.63 -10.41 10.16
N ALA A 246 -22.07 -9.87 9.02
CA ALA A 246 -21.22 -9.08 8.13
C ALA A 246 -20.73 -7.79 8.79
N ARG A 247 -21.59 -7.11 9.55
CA ARG A 247 -21.19 -5.93 10.34
C ARG A 247 -20.22 -6.30 11.42
N ASP A 248 -20.50 -7.36 12.18
CA ASP A 248 -19.65 -7.80 13.28
C ASP A 248 -18.25 -8.17 12.77
N LEU A 249 -18.14 -8.76 11.57
CA LEU A 249 -16.85 -9.00 10.91
C LEU A 249 -16.01 -7.72 10.73
N PHE A 250 -16.62 -6.57 10.45
CA PHE A 250 -15.90 -5.29 10.34
C PHE A 250 -15.52 -4.67 11.69
N PHE A 251 -16.21 -5.04 12.78
CA PHE A 251 -15.95 -4.52 14.13
C PHE A 251 -15.00 -5.41 14.93
N GLU A 252 -15.15 -6.72 14.78
CA GLU A 252 -14.41 -7.77 15.48
C GLU A 252 -13.77 -8.74 14.47
N PRO A 253 -12.91 -8.26 13.55
CA PRO A 253 -12.26 -9.13 12.60
C PRO A 253 -11.28 -10.07 13.31
N ASP A 254 -11.13 -11.30 12.80
CA ASP A 254 -10.11 -12.23 13.27
C ASP A 254 -8.73 -11.79 12.76
N VAL A 255 -7.99 -11.13 13.66
CA VAL A 255 -6.71 -10.46 13.42
C VAL A 255 -5.77 -10.70 14.59
N ARG A 256 -4.47 -10.66 14.31
CA ARG A 256 -3.46 -10.65 15.37
C ARG A 256 -3.49 -9.28 16.06
N PRO A 257 -3.50 -9.23 17.41
CA PRO A 257 -3.37 -7.98 18.12
C PRO A 257 -2.01 -7.35 17.82
N ALA A 258 -1.93 -6.03 17.81
CA ALA A 258 -0.67 -5.32 17.53
C ALA A 258 0.43 -5.57 18.58
N SER A 259 0.06 -6.11 19.75
CA SER A 259 0.99 -6.54 20.81
C SER A 259 1.54 -7.96 20.60
N ASP A 260 1.05 -8.71 19.61
CA ASP A 260 1.56 -10.05 19.27
C ASP A 260 3.07 -9.95 18.95
N PRO A 261 3.93 -10.86 19.47
CA PRO A 261 5.36 -10.87 19.16
C PRO A 261 5.69 -10.90 17.66
N LEU A 262 4.80 -11.47 16.83
CA LEU A 262 4.94 -11.47 15.37
C LEU A 262 4.68 -10.09 14.74
N CYS A 263 4.18 -9.13 15.51
CA CYS A 263 3.99 -7.73 15.12
C CYS A 263 5.15 -6.81 15.60
N ASP A 264 6.33 -7.38 15.87
CA ASP A 264 7.59 -6.65 16.02
C ASP A 264 8.39 -6.71 14.70
N PHE A 265 8.25 -5.68 13.88
CA PHE A 265 8.79 -5.67 12.51
C PHE A 265 10.17 -5.05 12.46
N LYS A 266 11.10 -5.74 11.79
CA LYS A 266 12.45 -5.27 11.51
C LYS A 266 12.72 -5.34 10.02
N TRP A 267 13.43 -4.34 9.52
CA TRP A 267 13.93 -4.29 8.16
C TRP A 267 15.41 -4.60 8.22
N ASP A 268 15.77 -5.78 7.71
CA ASP A 268 17.12 -6.33 7.77
C ASP A 268 17.90 -6.00 6.50
N LYS A 269 19.21 -6.24 6.52
CA LYS A 269 20.03 -6.10 5.32
C LYS A 269 19.60 -7.16 4.28
N PRO A 270 19.49 -6.80 2.98
CA PRO A 270 19.20 -7.78 1.94
C PRO A 270 20.31 -8.82 1.77
N ASP A 271 19.91 -10.06 1.52
CA ASP A 271 20.77 -11.18 1.11
C ASP A 271 20.97 -11.12 -0.41
N ILE A 272 22.06 -10.47 -0.83
CA ILE A 272 22.35 -10.24 -2.25
C ILE A 272 22.59 -11.55 -2.99
N ASP A 273 23.32 -12.48 -2.40
CA ASP A 273 23.66 -13.76 -3.05
C ASP A 273 22.41 -14.65 -3.15
N GLY A 274 21.58 -14.67 -2.10
CA GLY A 274 20.29 -15.35 -2.14
C GLY A 274 19.32 -14.74 -3.15
N LEU A 275 19.30 -13.41 -3.32
CA LEU A 275 18.52 -12.73 -4.37
C LEU A 275 19.00 -13.10 -5.77
N VAL A 276 20.31 -13.17 -6.00
CA VAL A 276 20.88 -13.60 -7.29
C VAL A 276 20.51 -15.06 -7.55
N GLN A 277 20.71 -15.95 -6.58
CA GLN A 277 20.33 -17.35 -6.72
C GLN A 277 18.85 -17.51 -7.08
N PHE A 278 17.96 -16.82 -6.37
CA PHE A 278 16.52 -16.96 -6.60
C PHE A 278 16.04 -16.28 -7.88
N LEU A 279 16.33 -14.98 -8.06
CA LEU A 279 15.78 -14.23 -9.19
C LEU A 279 16.51 -14.55 -10.49
N VAL A 280 17.83 -14.68 -10.48
CA VAL A 280 18.63 -14.88 -11.70
C VAL A 280 18.63 -16.35 -12.09
N ASN A 281 19.13 -17.22 -11.21
CA ASN A 281 19.40 -18.62 -11.56
C ASN A 281 18.11 -19.46 -11.66
N GLU A 282 17.13 -19.24 -10.77
CA GLU A 282 15.86 -19.99 -10.80
C GLU A 282 14.79 -19.32 -11.68
N LYS A 283 14.74 -17.99 -11.72
CA LYS A 283 13.64 -17.24 -12.35
C LYS A 283 14.04 -16.44 -13.60
N GLY A 284 15.30 -16.49 -14.03
CA GLY A 284 15.76 -15.94 -15.31
C GLY A 284 15.83 -14.41 -15.36
N PHE A 285 15.96 -13.72 -14.21
CA PHE A 285 16.14 -12.27 -14.18
C PHE A 285 17.56 -11.88 -14.59
N SER A 286 17.74 -10.65 -15.06
CA SER A 286 19.06 -10.10 -15.37
C SER A 286 19.87 -9.86 -14.09
N GLU A 287 21.05 -10.48 -13.99
CA GLU A 287 21.93 -10.38 -12.82
C GLU A 287 22.33 -8.94 -12.50
N ASP A 288 22.76 -8.18 -13.51
CA ASP A 288 23.15 -6.77 -13.35
C ASP A 288 22.04 -5.93 -12.72
N ARG A 289 20.80 -6.13 -13.17
CA ARG A 289 19.64 -5.41 -12.64
C ARG A 289 19.30 -5.82 -11.21
N VAL A 290 19.37 -7.11 -10.90
CA VAL A 290 19.12 -7.63 -9.55
C VAL A 290 20.17 -7.12 -8.56
N ARG A 291 21.47 -7.20 -8.91
CA ARG A 291 22.56 -6.71 -8.06
C ARG A 291 22.50 -5.19 -7.85
N ALA A 292 22.20 -4.43 -8.91
CA ALA A 292 22.03 -2.99 -8.81
C ALA A 292 20.84 -2.63 -7.88
N GLY A 293 19.72 -3.33 -8.01
CA GLY A 293 18.56 -3.17 -7.13
C GLY A 293 18.88 -3.51 -5.67
N ALA A 294 19.53 -4.64 -5.41
CA ALA A 294 19.89 -5.07 -4.07
C ALA A 294 20.89 -4.12 -3.38
N THR A 295 21.85 -3.57 -4.13
CA THR A 295 22.81 -2.58 -3.63
C THR A 295 22.13 -1.28 -3.23
N ARG A 296 21.15 -0.82 -4.03
CA ARG A 296 20.33 0.35 -3.69
C ARG A 296 19.54 0.11 -2.41
N LEU A 297 18.87 -1.04 -2.32
CA LEU A 297 18.12 -1.43 -1.13
C LEU A 297 18.99 -1.45 0.12
N GLU A 298 20.19 -2.03 0.05
CA GLU A 298 21.13 -2.03 1.19
C GLU A 298 21.48 -0.60 1.65
N LYS A 299 21.67 0.33 0.71
CA LYS A 299 21.96 1.73 1.03
C LYS A 299 20.76 2.40 1.71
N ASP A 300 19.56 2.20 1.18
CA ASP A 300 18.35 2.87 1.68
C ASP A 300 17.99 2.36 3.09
N LEU A 301 18.13 1.06 3.34
CA LEU A 301 17.91 0.48 4.67
C LEU A 301 18.96 0.92 5.70
N LYS A 302 20.21 1.17 5.29
CA LYS A 302 21.27 1.75 6.16
C LYS A 302 21.02 3.21 6.53
N SER A 303 20.30 3.98 5.70
CA SER A 303 20.01 5.41 5.97
C SER A 303 19.09 5.66 7.19
N SER A 304 18.66 4.58 7.85
CA SER A 304 17.91 4.50 9.11
C SER A 304 18.46 5.35 10.29
N GLN A 305 19.70 5.86 10.23
CA GLN A 305 20.20 6.84 11.20
C GLN A 305 19.69 8.24 10.89
N GLN A 306 18.50 8.57 11.42
CA GLN A 306 17.87 9.89 11.48
C GLN A 306 17.85 10.64 10.13
N SER A 307 16.75 10.50 9.40
CA SER A 307 16.48 11.31 8.21
C SER A 307 16.62 12.80 8.54
N ARG A 308 17.41 13.51 7.73
CA ARG A 308 17.60 14.97 7.87
C ARG A 308 16.28 15.67 7.56
N LEU A 309 16.00 16.81 8.20
CA LEU A 309 14.82 17.66 7.90
C LEU A 309 14.68 17.97 6.40
N GLU A 310 15.81 18.14 5.69
CA GLU A 310 15.89 18.35 4.24
C GLU A 310 15.37 17.16 3.41
N GLY A 311 15.31 15.96 3.99
CA GLY A 311 14.69 14.77 3.37
C GLY A 311 13.17 14.69 3.55
N PHE A 312 12.60 15.45 4.49
CA PHE A 312 11.15 15.52 4.74
C PHE A 312 10.49 16.68 4.00
N PHE A 313 11.19 17.81 3.90
CA PHE A 313 10.68 19.02 3.29
C PHE A 313 11.39 19.28 1.96
N LYS A 314 10.63 19.46 0.87
CA LYS A 314 11.19 19.98 -0.37
C LYS A 314 11.71 21.41 -0.10
N PRO A 315 13.02 21.68 -0.26
CA PRO A 315 13.55 23.01 -0.03
C PRO A 315 12.90 24.00 -1.00
N VAL A 316 12.25 25.04 -0.47
CA VAL A 316 11.83 26.16 -1.31
C VAL A 316 13.10 26.91 -1.73
N PRO A 317 13.37 27.05 -3.04
CA PRO A 317 14.56 27.75 -3.49
C PRO A 317 14.48 29.22 -3.03
N LYS A 318 15.53 29.69 -2.34
CA LYS A 318 15.66 31.09 -1.93
C LYS A 318 15.60 31.99 -3.16
N THR A 319 14.89 33.11 -3.06
CA THR A 319 14.83 34.11 -4.14
C THR A 319 16.21 34.71 -4.41
N ALA A 320 16.41 35.28 -5.60
CA ALA A 320 17.71 35.90 -5.97
C ALA A 320 18.15 37.01 -5.00
N GLU A 321 17.19 37.71 -4.39
CA GLU A 321 17.44 38.74 -3.38
C GLU A 321 17.89 38.13 -2.04
N GLU A 322 17.23 37.07 -1.59
CA GLU A 322 17.61 36.33 -0.37
C GLU A 322 18.99 35.68 -0.50
N GLN A 323 19.34 35.19 -1.70
CA GLN A 323 20.66 34.64 -1.98
C GLN A 323 21.76 35.72 -1.92
N LYS A 324 21.50 36.90 -2.50
CA LYS A 324 22.42 38.06 -2.41
C LYS A 324 22.58 38.54 -0.96
N ALA A 325 21.48 38.65 -0.22
CA ALA A 325 21.50 39.03 1.20
C ALA A 325 22.27 38.01 2.05
N HIS A 326 22.09 36.72 1.78
CA HIS A 326 22.82 35.65 2.47
C HIS A 326 24.32 35.67 2.13
N LYS A 327 24.68 35.87 0.86
CA LYS A 327 26.08 35.98 0.42
C LYS A 327 26.78 37.16 1.10
N ARG A 328 26.13 38.33 1.15
CA ARG A 328 26.64 39.52 1.83
C ARG A 328 26.84 39.29 3.33
N LYS A 329 25.88 38.68 4.01
CA LYS A 329 26.01 38.30 5.44
C LYS A 329 27.17 37.31 5.67
N LEU A 330 27.42 36.40 4.74
CA LEU A 330 28.51 35.43 4.84
C LEU A 330 29.88 36.11 4.63
N GLU A 331 29.97 37.04 3.69
CA GLU A 331 31.17 37.84 3.44
C GLU A 331 31.49 38.73 4.64
N GLU A 332 30.50 39.43 5.21
CA GLU A 332 30.65 40.24 6.42
C GLU A 332 31.16 39.41 7.62
N LYS A 333 30.57 38.22 7.87
CA LYS A 333 31.04 37.30 8.92
C LYS A 333 32.46 36.80 8.70
N ASN A 334 32.84 36.54 7.44
CA ASN A 334 34.19 36.08 7.11
C ASN A 334 35.22 37.20 7.27
N GLU A 335 34.86 38.44 6.97
CA GLU A 335 35.70 39.62 7.22
C GLU A 335 35.88 39.88 8.72
N GLU A 336 34.82 39.79 9.52
CA GLU A 336 34.91 39.90 10.99
C GLU A 336 35.82 38.80 11.57
N LYS A 337 35.68 37.56 11.10
CA LYS A 337 36.54 36.45 11.53
C LYS A 337 38.01 36.70 11.16
N LYS A 338 38.29 37.23 9.96
CA LYS A 338 39.65 37.62 9.54
C LYS A 338 40.21 38.77 10.38
N LYS A 339 39.38 39.75 10.77
CA LYS A 339 39.78 40.86 11.66
C LYS A 339 40.15 40.35 13.06
N ARG A 340 39.30 39.52 13.69
CA ARG A 340 39.61 38.89 14.98
C ARG A 340 40.92 38.10 14.95
N LEU A 341 41.12 37.28 13.91
CA LEU A 341 42.36 36.50 13.76
C LEU A 341 43.62 37.38 13.57
N LYS A 342 43.49 38.56 12.94
CA LYS A 342 44.60 39.52 12.83
C LYS A 342 44.90 40.22 14.15
N GLU A 343 43.87 40.56 14.93
CA GLU A 343 44.01 41.16 16.25
C GLU A 343 44.65 40.18 17.24
N GLU A 344 44.20 38.93 17.29
CA GLU A 344 44.81 37.87 18.10
C GLU A 344 46.29 37.64 17.75
N LYS A 345 46.65 37.71 16.45
CA LYS A 345 48.05 37.62 16.02
C LYS A 345 48.87 38.83 16.46
N LYS A 346 48.31 40.04 16.41
CA LYS A 346 48.98 41.26 16.88
C LYS A 346 49.18 41.26 18.40
N GLU A 347 48.20 40.79 19.17
CA GLU A 347 48.34 40.64 20.62
C GLU A 347 49.41 39.62 20.99
N LYS A 348 49.42 38.46 20.32
CA LYS A 348 50.48 37.45 20.52
C LYS A 348 51.87 37.96 20.16
N ALA A 349 51.99 38.83 19.14
CA ALA A 349 53.26 39.46 18.78
C ALA A 349 53.71 40.51 19.82
N LYS A 350 52.79 41.33 20.34
CA LYS A 350 53.07 42.31 21.41
C LYS A 350 53.45 41.63 22.73
N ALA A 351 52.83 40.49 23.05
CA ALA A 351 53.18 39.69 24.23
C ALA A 351 54.60 39.10 24.14
N LYS A 352 55.09 38.78 22.93
CA LYS A 352 56.46 38.32 22.68
C LYS A 352 57.50 39.44 22.64
N ALA A 353 57.09 40.69 22.41
CA ALA A 353 57.98 41.85 22.30
C ALA A 353 58.18 42.61 23.62
N LYS A 354 57.51 42.24 24.72
CA LYS A 354 57.82 42.78 26.06
C LYS A 354 59.18 42.24 26.50
N PRO A 355 60.21 43.09 26.70
CA PRO A 355 61.51 42.63 27.14
C PRO A 355 61.40 42.09 28.57
N ARG A 356 61.96 40.90 28.81
CA ARG A 356 62.23 40.41 30.16
C ARG A 356 63.38 41.25 30.74
N GLY A 357 63.05 42.28 31.50
CA GLY A 357 63.95 42.93 32.45
C GLY A 357 63.17 43.11 33.76
N ALA A 358 63.74 42.95 34.95
CA ALA A 358 65.15 42.85 35.34
C ALA A 358 65.32 41.71 36.37
#